data_AF-A0A8B5WY00-F1
#
_entry.id   AF-A0A8B5WY00-F1
#
_cell.length_a   1.000
_cell.length_b   1.000
_cell.length_c   1.000
_cell.angle_alpha   90.00
_cell.angle_beta   90.00
_cell.angle_gamma   90.00
#
_symmetry.space_group_name_H-M   'P 1'
#
loop_
_entity.id
_entity.type
_entity.pdbx_description
1 polymer ?
#
loop_
_entity_poly.entity_id
_entity_poly.type
_entity_poly.pdbx_seq_one_letter_code
_entity_poly.pdbx_strand_id
1 'polypeptide(L)' 'MRLRKVKAICRRLPLEELRRVRENLATALLRGALEGTNAREALQAVDLALARRELEGLFKS' A
#
# COMPACT_ATOMS: atom_id res chain seq x y z
N MET A 1 -5.68 -11.80 6.22
CA MET A 1 -4.33 -11.18 6.17
C MET A 1 -4.19 -10.22 7.35
N ARG A 2 -3.14 -10.31 8.19
CA ARG A 2 -3.03 -9.41 9.36
C ARG A 2 -2.48 -8.04 8.90
N LEU A 3 -3.27 -6.98 8.99
CA LEU A 3 -2.92 -5.59 8.61
C LEU A 3 -1.57 -5.09 9.14
N ARG A 4 -1.14 -5.59 10.31
CA ARG A 4 0.19 -5.29 10.87
C ARG A 4 1.34 -5.71 9.94
N LYS A 5 1.22 -6.84 9.23
CA LYS A 5 2.23 -7.27 8.25
C LYS A 5 2.29 -6.33 7.05
N VAL A 6 1.14 -5.85 6.58
CA VAL A 6 1.06 -4.88 5.47
C VAL A 6 1.80 -3.60 5.85
N LYS A 7 1.49 -3.01 7.01
CA LYS A 7 2.17 -1.81 7.51
C LYS A 7 3.69 -2.01 7.65
N ALA A 8 4.13 -3.19 8.10
CA ALA A 8 5.55 -3.52 8.23
C ALA A 8 6.25 -3.63 6.86
N ILE A 9 5.59 -4.27 5.89
CA ILE A 9 6.08 -4.33 4.50
C ILE A 9 6.17 -2.92 3.93
N CYS A 10 5.12 -2.10 4.06
CA CYS A 10 5.10 -0.75 3.51
C CYS A 10 6.22 0.15 4.03
N ARG A 11 6.67 -0.05 5.28
CA ARG A 11 7.79 0.70 5.85
C ARG A 11 9.15 0.34 5.23
N ARG A 12 9.33 -0.89 4.74
CA ARG A 12 10.61 -1.44 4.28
C ARG A 12 10.82 -1.33 2.78
N LEU A 13 9.76 -1.49 1.98
CA LEU A 13 9.86 -1.39 0.52
C LEU A 13 10.24 0.03 0.10
N PRO A 14 10.90 0.29 -1.04
CA PRO A 14 11.08 1.63 -1.60
C PRO A 14 9.79 2.19 -2.24
N LEU A 15 9.79 3.46 -2.65
CA LEU A 15 8.61 4.15 -3.21
C LEU A 15 8.04 3.42 -4.44
N GLU A 16 8.90 3.03 -5.37
CA GLU A 16 8.48 2.33 -6.60
C GLU A 16 7.83 0.98 -6.31
N GLU A 17 8.37 0.23 -5.36
CA GLU A 17 7.77 -1.05 -4.98
C GLU A 17 6.44 -0.87 -4.24
N LEU A 18 6.30 0.20 -3.44
CA LEU A 18 4.99 0.55 -2.87
C LEU A 18 3.94 0.84 -3.96
N ARG A 19 4.32 1.51 -5.06
CA ARG A 19 3.41 1.77 -6.20
C ARG A 19 2.96 0.46 -6.85
N ARG A 20 3.89 -0.46 -7.10
CA ARG A 20 3.58 -1.81 -7.64
C ARG A 20 2.65 -2.58 -6.71
N VAL A 21 2.90 -2.56 -5.41
CA VAL A 21 2.03 -3.21 -4.42
C VAL A 21 0.62 -2.61 -4.44
N ARG A 22 0.49 -1.28 -4.53
CA ARG A 22 -0.81 -0.60 -4.66
C ARG A 22 -1.56 -1.06 -5.91
N GLU A 23 -0.91 -1.07 -7.07
CA GLU A 23 -1.54 -1.48 -8.34
C GLU A 23 -2.00 -2.93 -8.32
N ASN A 24 -1.19 -3.84 -7.78
CA ASN A 24 -1.55 -5.25 -7.65
C ASN A 24 -2.75 -5.44 -6.71
N LEU A 25 -2.78 -4.73 -5.58
CA LEU A 25 -3.90 -4.77 -4.63
C LEU A 25 -5.18 -4.19 -5.24
N ALA A 26 -5.09 -3.05 -5.93
CA ALA A 26 -6.22 -2.42 -6.60
C ALA A 26 -6.79 -3.33 -7.71
N THR A 27 -5.92 -3.94 -8.53
CA THR A 27 -6.31 -4.88 -9.57
C THR A 27 -6.98 -6.12 -8.99
N ALA A 28 -6.44 -6.68 -7.91
CA ALA A 28 -7.02 -7.84 -7.25
C ALA A 28 -8.39 -7.52 -6.61
N LEU A 29 -8.56 -6.32 -6.05
CA LEU A 29 -9.83 -5.82 -5.54
C LEU A 29 -10.88 -5.69 -6.66
N LEU A 30 -10.51 -5.08 -7.80
CA LEU A 30 -11.40 -4.92 -8.95
C LEU A 30 -11.85 -6.26 -9.55
N ARG A 31 -11.00 -7.29 -9.47
CA ARG A 31 -11.32 -8.64 -9.95
C ARG A 31 -12.18 -9.45 -8.96
N GLY A 32 -12.57 -8.87 -7.82
CA GLY A 32 -13.31 -9.57 -6.77
C GLY A 32 -12.49 -10.67 -6.06
N ALA A 33 -11.19 -10.78 -6.37
CA ALA A 33 -10.33 -11.85 -5.85
C ALA A 33 -10.06 -11.76 -4.34
N LEU A 34 -10.52 -10.69 -3.71
CA LEU A 34 -10.24 -10.34 -2.31
C LEU A 34 -11.51 -10.09 -1.48
N GLU A 35 -12.70 -10.46 -1.98
CA GLU A 35 -13.94 -10.42 -1.19
C GLU A 35 -13.79 -11.22 0.12
N GLY A 36 -14.28 -10.63 1.23
CA GLY A 36 -14.14 -11.22 2.57
C GLY A 36 -12.77 -11.04 3.23
N THR A 37 -11.82 -10.33 2.60
CA THR A 37 -10.51 -10.02 3.19
C THR A 37 -10.36 -8.53 3.52
N ASN A 38 -9.42 -8.19 4.41
CA ASN A 38 -9.05 -6.81 4.75
C ASN A 38 -8.30 -6.07 3.62
N ALA A 39 -8.58 -6.38 2.36
CA ALA A 39 -7.86 -5.84 1.20
C ALA A 39 -8.08 -4.33 1.04
N ARG A 40 -9.26 -3.82 1.39
CA ARG A 40 -9.54 -2.38 1.39
C ARG A 40 -8.71 -1.65 2.44
N GLU A 41 -8.62 -2.16 3.67
CA GLU A 41 -7.76 -1.56 4.69
C GLU A 41 -6.27 -1.71 4.35
N ALA A 42 -5.89 -2.80 3.66
CA ALA A 42 -4.54 -2.99 3.18
C ALA A 42 -4.17 -1.95 2.12
N LEU A 43 -5.07 -1.67 1.16
CA LEU A 43 -4.89 -0.63 0.15
C LEU A 43 -4.72 0.75 0.81
N GLN A 44 -5.60 1.11 1.75
CA GLN A 44 -5.48 2.36 2.50
C GLN A 44 -4.14 2.49 3.24
N ALA A 45 -3.63 1.40 3.81
CA ALA A 45 -2.33 1.40 4.50
C ALA A 45 -1.16 1.63 3.52
N VAL A 46 -1.27 1.12 2.30
CA VAL A 46 -0.28 1.34 1.22
C VAL A 46 -0.35 2.79 0.73
N ASP A 47 -1.56 3.33 0.48
CA ASP A 47 -1.76 4.71 0.04
C ASP A 47 -1.22 5.72 1.05
N LEU A 48 -1.47 5.50 2.35
CA LEU A 48 -0.93 6.36 3.40
C LEU A 48 0.61 6.34 3.43
N ALA A 49 1.22 5.18 3.19
CA ALA A 49 2.68 5.06 3.16
C ALA A 49 3.29 5.74 1.94
N LEU A 50 2.63 5.68 0.78
CA LEU A 50 3.01 6.41 -0.42
C LEU A 50 2.93 7.92 -0.19
N ALA A 51 1.77 8.42 0.25
CA ALA A 51 1.56 9.83 0.50
C ALA A 51 2.58 10.41 1.49
N ARG A 52 2.88 9.69 2.58
CA ARG A 52 3.91 10.12 3.54
C ARG A 52 5.29 10.27 2.89
N ARG A 53 5.71 9.34 2.05
CA ARG A 53 7.02 9.39 1.41
C ARG A 53 7.11 10.39 0.29
N GLU A 54 6.05 10.54 -0.49
CA GLU A 54 5.98 11.61 -1.49
C GLU A 54 6.08 12.96 -0.80
N LEU A 55 5.37 13.14 0.31
CA LEU A 55 5.45 14.34 1.14
C LEU A 55 6.84 14.54 1.74
N GLU A 56 7.48 13.51 2.31
CA GLU A 56 8.88 13.58 2.74
C GLU A 56 9.84 13.96 1.62
N GLY A 57 9.63 13.47 0.39
CA GLY A 57 10.43 13.81 -0.78
C GLY A 57 10.31 15.29 -1.18
N LEU A 58 9.12 15.87 -0.99
CA LEU A 58 8.88 17.30 -1.25
C LEU A 58 9.57 18.22 -0.24
N PHE A 59 9.69 17.80 1.03
CA PHE A 59 10.30 18.61 2.10
C PHE A 59 11.80 18.33 2.33
N LYS A 60 12.35 17.29 1.71
CA LYS A 60 13.80 16.96 1.75
C LYS A 60 14.57 17.44 0.51
N SER A 61 13.93 18.21 -0.38
CA SER A 61 14.59 18.88 -1.52
C SER A 61 15.16 20.23 -1.14
#